data_AF-B4PT65-F1
#
_entry.id   AF-B4PT65-F1
#
_cell.length_a   1.000
_cell.length_b   1.000
_cell.length_c   1.000
_cell.angle_alpha   90.00
_cell.angle_beta   90.00
_cell.angle_gamma   90.00
#
_symmetry.space_group_name_H-M   'P 1'
#
loop_
_entity.id
_entity.type
_entity.pdbx_description
1 polymer ?
#
loop_
_entity_poly.entity_id
_entity_poly.type
_entity_poly.pdbx_seq_one_letter_code
_entity_poly.pdbx_strand_id
1 'polypeptide(L)'
;MAAQSKLAEIAFKCSCQEFAHPWTSSCACATAGMLLSLIPGTFKTYSMVYMLALLMRRRIPSLKDLRKTLTSTLQSTAFLSLNGSLFILAICLVRQYLGGFYFGTATWLPALLVSSISLAVERPERRTPLALYVANVGIETLWKMLEARGLVRSIANGQVLIMGASITALMYLYRAGLHRTVAKDATFKGLGLVMGKEEEGPLKPPTVIIPQRSDLGRLNFRCITSYLRVYDHLTALKHPCCPHQLGCAAYALLGGVKPFVGGVGLQVCLKLLLNTSKILQQKMQWRQQIFNKGSLQLGLALGLFSLLFKITSCGLRHSFGYDNALFAIPSGLIGSFGLLHFPNTTVSLYLMLKSLQLLYNWGVAEGKVPEVPQFSMAMYGFFTAVLCHSTVLEAQSMRPSYFKFIENISGGRLSRFNLKPFEAFGVKSQDQADYVIKKLGIVMTSANPLFPLAV
;
A
#
# COMPACT_ATOMS: atom_id res chain seq x y z
N MET A 1 6.43 40.81 -10.06
CA MET A 1 6.30 40.78 -8.58
C MET A 1 5.03 41.48 -8.08
N ALA A 2 4.64 42.67 -8.57
CA ALA A 2 3.43 43.38 -8.10
C ALA A 2 2.08 42.67 -8.36
N ALA A 3 1.97 41.82 -9.38
CA ALA A 3 0.74 41.04 -9.64
C ALA A 3 0.58 39.86 -8.66
N GLN A 4 1.68 39.18 -8.31
CA GLN A 4 1.66 38.09 -7.32
C GLN A 4 1.39 38.60 -5.91
N SER A 5 1.89 39.78 -5.54
CA SER A 5 1.61 40.38 -4.23
C SER A 5 0.12 40.75 -4.06
N LYS A 6 -0.52 41.29 -5.12
CA LYS A 6 -1.96 41.58 -5.11
C LYS A 6 -2.82 40.31 -5.05
N LEU A 7 -2.41 39.25 -5.75
CA LEU A 7 -3.10 37.96 -5.68
C LEU A 7 -2.96 37.32 -4.29
N ALA A 8 -1.76 37.37 -3.69
CA ALA A 8 -1.52 36.83 -2.35
C ALA A 8 -2.39 37.53 -1.29
N GLU A 9 -2.61 38.84 -1.45
CA GLU A 9 -3.51 39.61 -0.58
C GLU A 9 -4.96 39.08 -0.61
N ILE A 10 -5.44 38.57 -1.75
CA ILE A 10 -6.77 37.95 -1.88
C ILE A 10 -6.84 36.65 -1.07
N ALA A 11 -5.80 35.81 -1.14
CA ALA A 11 -5.72 34.58 -0.34
C ALA A 11 -5.73 34.90 1.16
N PHE A 12 -4.95 35.91 1.58
CA PHE A 12 -4.84 36.29 2.99
C PHE A 12 -6.14 36.85 3.54
N LYS A 13 -6.88 37.66 2.77
CA LYS A 13 -8.14 38.28 3.21
C LYS A 13 -9.36 37.35 3.11
N CYS A 14 -9.27 36.26 2.37
CA CYS A 14 -10.38 35.33 2.14
C CYS A 14 -11.01 34.82 3.45
N SER A 15 -12.34 34.77 3.49
CA SER A 15 -13.07 34.23 4.64
C SER A 15 -13.15 32.70 4.61
N CYS A 16 -13.25 32.08 5.79
CA CYS A 16 -13.50 30.63 5.87
C CYS A 16 -14.84 30.24 5.24
N GLN A 17 -15.83 31.14 5.28
CA GLN A 17 -17.10 31.00 4.58
C GLN A 17 -16.90 30.97 3.07
N GLU A 18 -16.21 31.95 2.51
CA GLU A 18 -15.95 31.99 1.06
C GLU A 18 -15.22 30.72 0.61
N PHE A 19 -14.18 30.30 1.33
CA PHE A 19 -13.36 29.14 0.97
C PHE A 19 -14.09 27.81 1.18
N ALA A 20 -14.42 27.46 2.43
CA ALA A 20 -14.70 26.09 2.84
C ALA A 20 -16.19 25.79 3.04
N HIS A 21 -17.02 26.80 3.28
CA HIS A 21 -18.45 26.61 3.54
C HIS A 21 -19.32 27.74 2.98
N PRO A 22 -19.33 27.98 1.65
CA PRO A 22 -20.01 29.13 1.03
C PRO A 22 -21.54 29.11 1.19
N TRP A 23 -22.13 27.98 1.57
CA TRP A 23 -23.57 27.81 1.78
C TRP A 23 -24.06 28.13 3.21
N THR A 24 -23.17 28.40 4.17
CA THR A 24 -23.56 28.69 5.56
C THR A 24 -22.60 29.69 6.19
N SER A 25 -23.15 30.64 6.95
CA SER A 25 -22.36 31.66 7.66
C SER A 25 -21.68 31.10 8.92
N SER A 26 -22.21 30.01 9.47
CA SER A 26 -21.77 29.43 10.74
C SER A 26 -20.77 28.28 10.55
N CYS A 27 -19.57 28.46 11.13
CA CYS A 27 -18.53 27.42 11.18
C CYS A 27 -19.01 26.15 11.91
N ALA A 28 -19.83 26.31 12.95
CA ALA A 28 -20.41 25.20 13.71
C ALA A 28 -21.40 24.39 12.85
N CYS A 29 -22.26 25.08 12.09
CA CYS A 29 -23.19 24.44 11.16
C CYS A 29 -22.44 23.72 10.02
N ALA A 30 -21.38 24.33 9.47
CA ALA A 30 -20.53 23.69 8.48
C ALA A 30 -19.90 22.38 9.00
N THR A 31 -19.37 22.43 10.23
CA THR A 31 -18.74 21.30 10.93
C THR A 31 -19.75 20.18 11.23
N ALA A 32 -20.93 20.53 11.73
CA ALA A 32 -22.01 19.59 12.02
C ALA A 32 -22.56 18.95 10.74
N GLY A 33 -22.75 19.73 9.67
CA GLY A 33 -23.20 19.22 8.37
C GLY A 33 -22.20 18.24 7.76
N MET A 34 -20.90 18.53 7.88
CA MET A 34 -19.82 17.61 7.48
C MET A 34 -19.87 16.31 8.28
N LEU A 35 -20.05 16.38 9.61
CA LEU A 35 -20.19 15.20 10.47
C LEU A 35 -21.37 14.31 10.02
N LEU A 36 -22.55 14.91 9.82
CA LEU A 36 -23.75 14.19 9.38
C LEU A 36 -23.57 13.51 8.02
N SER A 37 -22.82 14.14 7.11
CA SER A 37 -22.54 13.58 5.79
C SER A 37 -21.55 12.42 5.83
N LEU A 38 -20.53 12.50 6.68
CA LEU A 38 -19.48 11.49 6.79
C LEU A 38 -19.97 10.19 7.41
N ILE A 39 -20.89 10.24 8.39
CA ILE A 39 -21.36 9.05 9.12
C ILE A 39 -21.86 7.93 8.18
N PRO A 40 -22.86 8.13 7.30
CA PRO A 40 -23.39 7.03 6.48
C PRO A 40 -22.36 6.48 5.48
N GLY A 41 -21.55 7.36 4.87
CA GLY A 41 -20.51 6.96 3.92
C GLY A 41 -19.42 6.13 4.57
N THR A 42 -18.90 6.59 5.72
CA THR A 42 -17.83 5.91 6.45
C THR A 42 -18.32 4.63 7.12
N PHE A 43 -19.55 4.61 7.66
CA PHE A 43 -20.18 3.41 8.20
C PHE A 43 -20.29 2.30 7.15
N LYS A 44 -20.75 2.64 5.94
CA LYS A 44 -20.82 1.71 4.80
C LYS A 44 -19.45 1.14 4.47
N THR A 45 -18.43 1.99 4.34
CA THR A 45 -17.06 1.56 4.01
C THR A 45 -16.48 0.62 5.05
N TYR A 46 -16.54 0.98 6.34
CA TYR A 46 -15.98 0.13 7.39
C TYR A 46 -16.78 -1.16 7.57
N SER A 47 -18.11 -1.11 7.44
CA SER A 47 -18.95 -2.31 7.47
C SER A 47 -18.49 -3.32 6.42
N MET A 48 -18.25 -2.88 5.18
CA MET A 48 -17.77 -3.76 4.11
C MET A 48 -16.40 -4.37 4.44
N VAL A 49 -15.45 -3.56 4.90
CA VAL A 49 -14.09 -4.03 5.24
C VAL A 49 -14.10 -5.04 6.39
N TYR A 50 -14.85 -4.77 7.46
CA TYR A 50 -14.92 -5.67 8.60
C TYR A 50 -15.71 -6.95 8.29
N MET A 51 -16.77 -6.87 7.50
CA MET A 51 -17.49 -8.06 7.04
C MET A 51 -16.60 -8.94 6.16
N LEU A 52 -15.81 -8.36 5.27
CA LEU A 52 -14.82 -9.10 4.50
C LEU A 52 -13.77 -9.77 5.41
N ALA A 53 -13.28 -9.05 6.42
CA ALA A 53 -12.33 -9.61 7.38
C ALA A 53 -12.92 -10.78 8.19
N LEU A 54 -14.21 -10.73 8.54
CA LEU A 54 -14.93 -11.86 9.14
C LEU A 54 -15.01 -13.05 8.17
N LEU A 55 -15.36 -12.80 6.91
CA LEU A 55 -15.46 -13.85 5.88
C LEU A 55 -14.12 -14.57 5.68
N MET A 56 -13.02 -13.81 5.69
CA MET A 56 -11.66 -14.34 5.54
C MET A 56 -11.23 -15.27 6.69
N ARG A 57 -11.91 -15.25 7.84
CA ARG A 57 -11.63 -16.19 8.95
C ARG A 57 -12.13 -17.61 8.68
N ARG A 58 -12.94 -17.84 7.64
CA ARG A 58 -13.44 -19.17 7.23
C ARG A 58 -14.11 -19.96 8.37
N ARG A 59 -14.77 -19.26 9.31
CA ARG A 59 -15.53 -19.85 10.41
C ARG A 59 -16.87 -19.13 10.58
N ILE A 60 -17.88 -19.83 11.07
CA ILE A 60 -19.18 -19.23 11.40
C ILE A 60 -18.96 -18.22 12.54
N PRO A 61 -19.35 -16.94 12.37
CA PRO A 61 -19.12 -15.92 13.38
C PRO A 61 -20.01 -16.15 14.60
N SER A 62 -19.43 -16.09 15.79
CA SER A 62 -20.19 -16.11 17.05
C SER A 62 -20.90 -14.76 17.29
N LEU A 63 -21.93 -14.73 18.15
CA LEU A 63 -22.55 -13.47 18.60
C LEU A 63 -21.53 -12.49 19.19
N LYS A 64 -20.50 -13.01 19.87
CA LYS A 64 -19.38 -12.21 20.39
C LYS A 64 -18.54 -11.59 19.27
N ASP A 65 -18.26 -12.35 18.20
CA ASP A 65 -17.55 -11.84 17.01
C ASP A 65 -18.37 -10.75 16.30
N LEU A 66 -19.68 -10.94 16.18
CA LEU A 66 -20.58 -9.95 15.57
C LEU A 66 -20.65 -8.66 16.40
N ARG A 67 -20.83 -8.76 17.72
CA ARG A 67 -20.82 -7.59 18.62
C ARG A 67 -19.49 -6.84 18.56
N LYS A 68 -18.37 -7.56 18.64
CA LYS A 68 -17.03 -6.95 18.50
C LYS A 68 -16.88 -6.25 17.15
N THR A 69 -17.37 -6.87 16.08
CA THR A 69 -17.32 -6.29 14.73
C THR A 69 -18.14 -5.02 14.63
N LEU A 70 -19.38 -5.02 15.12
CA LEU A 70 -20.23 -3.83 15.15
C LEU A 70 -19.58 -2.69 15.94
N THR A 71 -19.06 -2.95 17.14
CA THR A 71 -18.33 -1.95 17.92
C THR A 71 -17.08 -1.45 17.18
N SER A 72 -16.42 -2.30 16.38
CA SER A 72 -15.26 -1.91 15.56
C SER A 72 -15.66 -0.96 14.45
N THR A 73 -16.73 -1.30 13.75
CA THR A 73 -17.32 -0.49 12.70
C THR A 73 -17.72 0.88 13.24
N LEU A 74 -18.45 0.93 14.35
CA LEU A 74 -18.90 2.18 14.97
C LEU A 74 -17.72 3.05 15.41
N GLN A 75 -16.72 2.48 16.08
CA GLN A 75 -15.52 3.22 16.49
C GLN A 75 -14.74 3.79 15.29
N SER A 76 -14.60 3.00 14.22
CA SER A 76 -13.92 3.46 12.99
C SER A 76 -14.71 4.54 12.26
N THR A 77 -16.04 4.42 12.27
CA THR A 77 -16.97 5.42 11.73
C THR A 77 -16.84 6.72 12.50
N ALA A 78 -16.84 6.66 13.84
CA ALA A 78 -16.62 7.82 14.70
C ALA A 78 -15.27 8.47 14.45
N PHE A 79 -14.19 7.69 14.42
CA PHE A 79 -12.83 8.17 14.12
C PHE A 79 -12.76 8.94 12.79
N LEU A 80 -13.20 8.33 11.68
CA LEU A 80 -13.07 8.96 10.36
C LEU A 80 -14.03 10.14 10.17
N SER A 81 -15.23 10.06 10.75
CA SER A 81 -16.21 11.16 10.70
C SER A 81 -15.77 12.35 11.55
N LEU A 82 -15.20 12.10 12.73
CA LEU A 82 -14.61 13.14 13.58
C LEU A 82 -13.41 13.79 12.89
N ASN A 83 -12.51 13.02 12.29
CA ASN A 83 -11.36 13.58 11.57
C ASN A 83 -11.81 14.57 10.47
N GLY A 84 -12.71 14.13 9.58
CA GLY A 84 -13.18 14.99 8.49
C GLY A 84 -14.02 16.20 8.95
N SER A 85 -14.82 16.04 10.02
CA SER A 85 -15.60 17.14 10.59
C SER A 85 -14.70 18.17 11.30
N LEU A 86 -13.81 17.71 12.18
CA LEU A 86 -12.86 18.57 12.89
C LEU A 86 -11.86 19.24 11.94
N PHE A 87 -11.55 18.64 10.80
CA PHE A 87 -10.73 19.27 9.77
C PHE A 87 -11.36 20.59 9.28
N ILE A 88 -12.67 20.63 9.01
CA ILE A 88 -13.37 21.86 8.61
C ILE A 88 -13.33 22.90 9.74
N LEU A 89 -13.58 22.46 10.97
CA LEU A 89 -13.50 23.35 12.14
C LEU A 89 -12.09 23.93 12.30
N ALA A 90 -11.05 23.11 12.14
CA ALA A 90 -9.66 23.53 12.29
C ALA A 90 -9.23 24.52 11.21
N ILE A 91 -9.72 24.40 9.97
CA ILE A 91 -9.48 25.42 8.93
C ILE A 91 -9.98 26.78 9.43
N CYS A 92 -11.19 26.82 10.00
CA CYS A 92 -11.81 28.04 10.50
C CYS A 92 -11.04 28.62 11.70
N LEU A 93 -10.67 27.78 12.67
CA LEU A 93 -9.94 28.20 13.88
C LEU A 93 -8.52 28.67 13.55
N VAL A 94 -7.79 27.98 12.68
CA VAL A 94 -6.44 28.38 12.26
C VAL A 94 -6.49 29.70 11.50
N ARG A 95 -7.48 29.90 10.61
CA ARG A 95 -7.70 31.20 9.95
C ARG A 95 -7.96 32.30 10.97
N GLN A 96 -8.84 32.05 11.95
CA GLN A 96 -9.18 33.04 12.98
C GLN A 96 -7.97 33.42 13.82
N TYR A 97 -7.11 32.45 14.15
CA TYR A 97 -5.90 32.68 14.94
C TYR A 97 -4.81 33.44 14.16
N LEU A 98 -4.61 33.10 12.88
CA LEU A 98 -3.55 33.69 12.04
C LEU A 98 -3.99 34.95 11.27
N GLY A 99 -5.28 35.30 11.30
CA GLY A 99 -5.85 36.44 10.59
C GLY A 99 -5.97 36.26 9.07
N GLY A 100 -5.59 35.11 8.51
CA GLY A 100 -5.64 34.85 7.06
C GLY A 100 -5.15 33.46 6.66
N PHE A 101 -5.30 33.12 5.39
CA PHE A 101 -4.84 31.84 4.84
C PHE A 101 -3.49 31.93 4.15
N TYR A 102 -2.51 31.18 4.65
CA TYR A 102 -1.22 30.97 3.99
C TYR A 102 -1.20 29.57 3.35
N PHE A 103 -0.29 29.34 2.40
CA PHE A 103 -0.25 28.08 1.65
C PHE A 103 -0.26 26.83 2.54
N GLY A 104 0.60 26.80 3.58
CA GLY A 104 0.65 25.68 4.52
C GLY A 104 -0.47 25.69 5.58
N THR A 105 -1.08 26.83 5.86
CA THR A 105 -2.07 26.96 6.94
C THR A 105 -3.51 26.86 6.46
N ALA A 106 -3.74 26.97 5.15
CA ALA A 106 -5.05 26.79 4.53
C ALA A 106 -5.64 25.40 4.79
N THR A 107 -4.80 24.36 4.74
CA THR A 107 -5.27 22.96 4.82
C THR A 107 -4.29 22.01 5.49
N TRP A 108 -2.98 22.16 5.26
CA TRP A 108 -1.99 21.21 5.78
C TRP A 108 -1.87 21.29 7.31
N LEU A 109 -1.65 22.48 7.89
CA LEU A 109 -1.56 22.65 9.34
C LEU A 109 -2.85 22.26 10.07
N PRO A 110 -4.06 22.70 9.65
CA PRO A 110 -5.32 22.23 10.22
C PRO A 110 -5.44 20.70 10.24
N ALA A 111 -5.13 20.05 9.11
CA ALA A 111 -5.22 18.60 8.99
C ALA A 111 -4.18 17.88 9.85
N LEU A 112 -2.96 18.41 10.00
CA LEU A 112 -1.92 17.84 10.85
C LEU A 112 -2.34 17.79 12.31
N LEU A 113 -2.88 18.90 12.83
CA LEU A 113 -3.35 19.01 14.21
C LEU A 113 -4.49 18.03 14.48
N VAL A 114 -5.51 18.04 13.62
CA VAL A 114 -6.72 17.22 13.79
C VAL A 114 -6.43 15.73 13.61
N SER A 115 -5.68 15.35 12.57
CA SER A 115 -5.48 13.95 12.22
C SER A 115 -4.62 13.22 13.26
N SER A 116 -3.64 13.91 13.83
CA SER A 116 -2.78 13.36 14.89
C SER A 116 -3.59 13.02 16.14
N ILE A 117 -4.51 13.92 16.53
CA ILE A 117 -5.38 13.74 17.72
C ILE A 117 -6.49 12.72 17.42
N SER A 118 -7.12 12.82 16.25
CA SER A 118 -8.25 11.95 15.88
C SER A 118 -7.84 10.47 15.87
N LEU A 119 -6.59 10.15 15.51
CA LEU A 119 -6.10 8.77 15.53
C LEU A 119 -6.12 8.14 16.94
N ALA A 120 -6.13 8.94 18.00
CA ALA A 120 -6.27 8.43 19.37
C ALA A 120 -7.63 7.76 19.60
N VAL A 121 -8.69 8.18 18.89
CA VAL A 121 -10.02 7.57 18.94
C VAL A 121 -10.03 6.17 18.34
N GLU A 122 -9.13 5.91 17.38
CA GLU A 122 -8.99 4.61 16.74
C GLU A 122 -8.29 3.60 17.65
N ARG A 123 -8.61 2.32 17.46
CA ARG A 123 -8.06 1.23 18.28
C ARG A 123 -6.55 1.08 18.10
N PRO A 124 -5.79 0.81 19.18
CA PRO A 124 -4.33 0.69 19.11
C PRO A 124 -3.84 -0.28 18.02
N GLU A 125 -4.50 -1.42 17.81
CA GLU A 125 -4.09 -2.43 16.84
C GLU A 125 -4.24 -1.97 15.38
N ARG A 126 -5.04 -0.94 15.13
CA ARG A 126 -5.30 -0.40 13.78
C ARG A 126 -4.49 0.84 13.46
N ARG A 127 -3.93 1.53 14.45
CA ARG A 127 -3.17 2.79 14.26
C ARG A 127 -2.00 2.60 13.31
N THR A 128 -1.15 1.59 13.55
CA THR A 128 0.03 1.34 12.70
C THR A 128 -0.33 0.88 11.28
N PRO A 129 -1.22 -0.11 11.06
CA PRO A 129 -1.70 -0.45 9.71
C PRO A 129 -2.31 0.73 8.95
N LEU A 130 -3.09 1.58 9.63
CA LEU A 130 -3.71 2.74 9.03
C LEU A 130 -2.68 3.82 8.68
N ALA A 131 -1.73 4.08 9.57
CA ALA A 131 -0.62 5.01 9.32
C ALA A 131 0.18 4.59 8.09
N LEU A 132 0.51 3.30 7.95
CA LEU A 132 1.19 2.77 6.78
C LEU A 132 0.34 2.88 5.50
N TYR A 133 -0.97 2.63 5.60
CA TYR A 133 -1.87 2.80 4.45
C TYR A 133 -1.90 4.25 3.96
N VAL A 134 -2.08 5.21 4.89
CA VAL A 134 -2.11 6.63 4.56
C VAL A 134 -0.74 7.10 4.06
N ALA A 135 0.34 6.63 4.66
CA ALA A 135 1.71 6.91 4.20
C ALA A 135 1.95 6.42 2.76
N ASN A 136 1.43 5.25 2.38
CA ASN A 136 1.54 4.76 1.01
C ASN A 136 0.90 5.72 0.01
N VAL A 137 -0.34 6.15 0.28
CA VAL A 137 -1.05 7.09 -0.60
C VAL A 137 -0.37 8.47 -0.56
N GLY A 138 0.06 8.92 0.63
CA GLY A 138 0.72 10.19 0.86
C GLY A 138 2.05 10.32 0.13
N ILE A 139 2.89 9.29 0.14
CA ILE A 139 4.16 9.26 -0.60
C ILE A 139 3.92 9.32 -2.11
N GLU A 140 2.94 8.57 -2.63
CA GLU A 140 2.57 8.63 -4.05
C GLU A 140 2.12 10.05 -4.43
N THR A 141 1.30 10.69 -3.59
CA THR A 141 0.84 12.06 -3.80
C THR A 141 1.99 13.07 -3.73
N LEU A 142 2.88 12.96 -2.73
CA LEU A 142 4.07 13.82 -2.63
C LEU A 142 4.97 13.68 -3.85
N TRP A 143 5.18 12.47 -4.35
CA TRP A 143 5.97 12.24 -5.55
C TRP A 143 5.37 12.99 -6.75
N LYS A 144 4.05 12.91 -6.96
CA LYS A 144 3.36 13.64 -8.04
C LYS A 144 3.42 15.15 -7.85
N MET A 145 3.30 15.62 -6.61
CA MET A 145 3.47 17.04 -6.26
C MET A 145 4.88 17.54 -6.61
N LEU A 146 5.92 16.75 -6.31
CA LEU A 146 7.31 17.08 -6.64
C LEU A 146 7.57 17.00 -8.15
N GLU A 147 6.97 16.03 -8.84
CA GLU A 147 7.08 15.86 -10.30
C GLU A 147 6.40 17.02 -11.04
N ALA A 148 5.21 17.45 -10.60
CA ALA A 148 4.51 18.62 -11.15
C ALA A 148 5.31 19.92 -11.00
N ARG A 149 6.17 20.00 -9.98
CA ARG A 149 7.10 21.12 -9.73
C ARG A 149 8.44 20.96 -10.47
N GLY A 150 8.65 19.84 -11.19
CA GLY A 150 9.91 19.55 -11.88
C GLY A 150 11.09 19.21 -10.96
N LEU A 151 10.85 18.96 -9.67
CA LEU A 151 11.89 18.67 -8.67
C LEU A 151 12.38 17.22 -8.74
N VAL A 152 11.51 16.30 -9.16
CA VAL A 152 11.83 14.89 -9.36
C VAL A 152 11.34 14.44 -10.73
N ARG A 153 11.88 13.34 -11.23
CA ARG A 153 11.47 12.72 -12.50
C ARG A 153 11.21 11.25 -12.28
N SER A 154 10.04 10.77 -12.72
CA SER A 154 9.74 9.34 -12.69
C SER A 154 10.62 8.57 -13.67
N ILE A 155 11.30 7.54 -13.17
CA ILE A 155 12.08 6.61 -13.98
C ILE A 155 11.21 5.44 -14.43
N ALA A 156 11.44 4.95 -15.65
CA ALA A 156 10.75 3.78 -16.15
C ALA A 156 10.99 2.56 -15.23
N ASN A 157 9.92 1.89 -14.80
CA ASN A 157 9.95 0.75 -13.88
C ASN A 157 10.59 1.03 -12.51
N GLY A 158 10.67 2.29 -12.05
CA GLY A 158 11.22 2.63 -10.73
C GLY A 158 10.54 1.90 -9.56
N GLN A 159 9.24 1.63 -9.68
CA GLN A 159 8.48 0.82 -8.73
C GLN A 159 9.02 -0.60 -8.58
N VAL A 160 9.63 -1.18 -9.62
CA VAL A 160 10.24 -2.52 -9.56
C VAL A 160 11.56 -2.47 -8.81
N LEU A 161 12.35 -1.40 -8.97
CA LEU A 161 13.57 -1.19 -8.19
C LEU A 161 13.27 -1.06 -6.69
N ILE A 162 12.29 -0.22 -6.35
CA ILE A 162 11.82 -0.05 -4.96
C ILE A 162 11.34 -1.39 -4.40
N MET A 163 10.51 -2.12 -5.15
CA MET A 163 9.98 -3.41 -4.73
C MET A 163 11.08 -4.46 -4.56
N GLY A 164 12.05 -4.50 -5.47
CA GLY A 164 13.18 -5.42 -5.43
C GLY A 164 14.11 -5.18 -4.25
N ALA A 165 14.47 -3.92 -3.98
CA ALA A 165 15.24 -3.55 -2.80
C ALA A 165 14.50 -3.93 -1.51
N SER A 166 13.19 -3.66 -1.46
CA SER A 166 12.34 -3.96 -0.30
C SER A 166 12.24 -5.46 -0.03
N ILE A 167 11.94 -6.27 -1.05
CA ILE A 167 11.86 -7.72 -0.93
C ILE A 167 13.22 -8.32 -0.57
N THR A 168 14.31 -7.78 -1.11
CA THR A 168 15.68 -8.20 -0.79
C THR A 168 15.98 -7.98 0.70
N ALA A 169 15.64 -6.82 1.24
CA ALA A 169 15.77 -6.54 2.67
C ALA A 169 14.92 -7.49 3.53
N LEU A 170 13.66 -7.72 3.15
CA LEU A 170 12.80 -8.68 3.83
C LEU A 170 13.37 -10.11 3.77
N MET A 171 13.96 -10.49 2.64
CA MET A 171 14.56 -11.81 2.47
C MET A 171 15.80 -12.01 3.32
N TYR A 172 16.62 -10.97 3.47
CA TYR A 172 17.72 -10.96 4.41
C TYR A 172 17.22 -11.16 5.85
N LEU A 173 16.21 -10.40 6.29
CA LEU A 173 15.62 -10.55 7.62
C LEU A 173 15.05 -11.96 7.86
N TYR A 174 14.42 -12.55 6.82
CA TYR A 174 13.85 -13.90 6.87
C TYR A 174 14.93 -14.99 7.00
N ARG A 175 16.02 -14.89 6.22
CA ARG A 175 17.15 -15.84 6.30
C ARG A 175 17.98 -15.68 7.57
N ALA A 176 18.09 -14.45 8.08
CA ALA A 176 18.75 -14.19 9.36
C ALA A 176 17.95 -14.73 10.56
N GLY A 177 16.68 -15.12 10.36
CA GLY A 177 15.79 -15.59 11.44
C GLY A 177 15.22 -14.46 12.31
N LEU A 178 15.44 -13.20 11.92
CA LEU A 178 14.98 -12.02 12.66
C LEU A 178 13.46 -11.90 12.70
N HIS A 179 12.76 -12.52 11.75
CA HIS A 179 11.29 -12.58 11.74
C HIS A 179 10.69 -13.35 12.91
N ARG A 180 11.47 -14.21 13.58
CA ARG A 180 11.03 -14.98 14.77
C ARG A 180 11.27 -14.24 16.07
N THR A 181 12.27 -13.37 16.12
CA THR A 181 12.71 -12.67 17.33
C THR A 181 12.14 -11.25 17.37
N VAL A 182 12.68 -10.36 16.54
CA VAL A 182 12.47 -8.91 16.62
C VAL A 182 11.44 -8.42 15.58
N ALA A 183 11.49 -8.97 14.36
CA ALA A 183 10.70 -8.52 13.22
C ALA A 183 9.43 -9.37 13.01
N LYS A 184 8.64 -9.59 14.07
CA LYS A 184 7.42 -10.43 13.97
C LYS A 184 6.32 -9.72 13.18
N ASP A 185 6.06 -10.16 11.95
CA ASP A 185 4.96 -9.64 11.11
C ASP A 185 4.36 -10.76 10.22
N ALA A 186 3.08 -10.63 9.87
CA ALA A 186 2.38 -11.55 8.98
C ALA A 186 2.97 -11.59 7.56
N THR A 187 3.68 -10.53 7.13
CA THR A 187 4.39 -10.50 5.84
C THR A 187 5.34 -11.67 5.66
N PHE A 188 6.00 -12.13 6.73
CA PHE A 188 6.91 -13.29 6.66
C PHE A 188 6.17 -14.63 6.47
N LYS A 189 4.90 -14.73 6.87
CA LYS A 189 4.06 -15.90 6.53
C LYS A 189 3.78 -15.95 5.03
N GLY A 190 3.49 -14.80 4.43
CA GLY A 190 3.33 -14.66 2.98
C GLY A 190 4.62 -14.98 2.25
N LEU A 191 5.76 -14.44 2.72
CA LEU A 191 7.07 -14.71 2.16
C LEU A 191 7.44 -16.19 2.25
N GLY A 192 7.17 -16.84 3.39
CA GLY A 192 7.38 -18.29 3.55
C GLY A 192 6.51 -19.15 2.64
N LEU A 193 5.31 -18.69 2.27
CA LEU A 193 4.46 -19.37 1.29
C LEU A 193 5.03 -19.27 -0.14
N VAL A 194 5.65 -18.14 -0.48
CA VAL A 194 6.28 -17.91 -1.79
C VAL A 194 7.64 -18.63 -1.88
N MET A 195 8.48 -18.50 -0.85
CA MET A 195 9.87 -18.96 -0.89
C MET A 195 10.03 -20.40 -0.42
N GLY A 196 9.15 -20.88 0.46
CA GLY A 196 9.29 -22.16 1.12
C GLY A 196 10.05 -22.06 2.44
N LYS A 197 9.84 -23.05 3.31
CA LYS A 197 10.45 -23.12 4.65
C LYS A 197 11.95 -23.46 4.61
N GLU A 198 12.45 -23.94 3.47
CA GLU A 198 13.86 -24.31 3.32
C GLU A 198 14.77 -23.08 3.34
N GLU A 199 14.25 -21.90 2.98
CA GLU A 199 14.98 -20.63 3.01
C GLU A 199 14.76 -19.85 4.31
N GLU A 200 14.09 -20.46 5.29
CA GLU A 200 13.78 -19.84 6.57
C GLU A 200 14.96 -19.94 7.55
N GLY A 201 15.35 -18.82 8.15
CA GLY A 201 16.35 -18.79 9.22
C GLY A 201 15.82 -19.22 10.61
N PRO A 202 16.71 -19.43 11.59
CA PRO A 202 18.17 -19.32 11.49
C PRO A 202 18.79 -20.48 10.71
N LEU A 203 19.87 -20.19 10.00
CA LEU A 203 20.59 -21.18 9.18
C LEU A 203 21.11 -22.32 10.06
N LYS A 204 20.84 -23.55 9.64
CA LYS A 204 21.39 -24.74 10.31
C LYS A 204 22.82 -24.99 9.81
N PRO A 205 23.76 -25.39 10.68
CA PRO A 205 25.08 -25.82 10.22
C PRO A 205 24.92 -27.01 9.26
N PRO A 206 25.74 -27.10 8.21
CA PRO A 206 25.63 -28.19 7.25
C PRO A 206 25.91 -29.52 7.96
N THR A 207 25.02 -30.50 7.80
CA THR A 207 25.33 -31.88 8.11
C THR A 207 26.34 -32.35 7.07
N VAL A 208 27.56 -32.66 7.49
CA VAL A 208 28.63 -33.13 6.61
C VAL A 208 28.18 -34.42 5.92
N ILE A 209 27.91 -34.35 4.62
CA ILE A 209 27.70 -35.52 3.76
C ILE A 209 28.60 -35.34 2.55
N ILE A 210 29.53 -36.28 2.37
CA ILE A 210 30.49 -36.32 1.27
C ILE A 210 29.71 -36.56 -0.04
N PRO A 211 29.81 -35.69 -1.05
CA PRO A 211 29.07 -35.87 -2.31
C PRO A 211 29.69 -36.97 -3.17
N GLN A 212 28.91 -37.96 -3.58
CA GLN A 212 29.22 -38.80 -4.74
C GLN A 212 29.02 -37.97 -6.01
N ARG A 213 30.11 -37.67 -6.74
CA ARG A 213 30.04 -37.11 -8.10
C ARG A 213 29.47 -38.18 -9.04
N SER A 214 28.27 -37.95 -9.57
CA SER A 214 27.77 -38.69 -10.73
C SER A 214 28.20 -37.92 -11.99
N ASP A 215 29.03 -38.55 -12.83
CA ASP A 215 29.55 -37.94 -14.05
C ASP A 215 28.49 -38.02 -15.16
N LEU A 216 28.10 -36.88 -15.73
CA LEU A 216 27.10 -36.83 -16.80
C LEU A 216 27.80 -37.14 -18.13
N GLY A 217 27.89 -38.42 -18.49
CA GLY A 217 28.44 -38.86 -19.77
C GLY A 217 27.72 -38.27 -21.00
N ARG A 218 28.26 -38.53 -22.21
CA ARG A 218 27.75 -37.98 -23.49
C ARG A 218 26.21 -38.12 -23.65
N LEU A 219 25.53 -36.98 -23.78
CA LEU A 219 24.09 -36.90 -24.01
C LEU A 219 23.76 -37.02 -25.50
N ASN A 220 22.82 -37.91 -25.85
CA ASN A 220 22.26 -38.00 -27.21
C ASN A 220 20.76 -37.62 -27.19
N PHE A 221 20.44 -36.42 -27.67
CA PHE A 221 19.09 -35.80 -27.57
C PHE A 221 17.99 -36.46 -28.43
N ARG A 222 18.31 -37.51 -29.20
CA ARG A 222 17.34 -38.29 -29.98
C ARG A 222 16.66 -39.43 -29.19
N CYS A 223 17.11 -39.74 -27.97
CA CYS A 223 16.63 -40.90 -27.21
C CYS A 223 15.94 -40.48 -25.88
N ILE A 224 14.76 -41.04 -25.60
CA ILE A 224 13.98 -40.77 -24.36
C ILE A 224 14.80 -41.07 -23.10
N THR A 225 15.68 -42.07 -23.15
CA THR A 225 16.59 -42.45 -22.05
C THR A 225 17.56 -41.33 -21.68
N SER A 226 17.95 -40.47 -22.63
CA SER A 226 18.80 -39.31 -22.36
C SER A 226 18.05 -38.21 -21.60
N TYR A 227 16.76 -38.00 -21.92
CA TYR A 227 15.91 -37.07 -21.17
C TYR A 227 15.67 -37.56 -19.74
N LEU A 228 15.47 -38.87 -19.54
CA LEU A 228 15.36 -39.48 -18.21
C LEU A 228 16.66 -39.35 -17.41
N ARG A 229 17.84 -39.54 -18.03
CA ARG A 229 19.14 -39.32 -17.37
C ARG A 229 19.38 -37.87 -16.98
N VAL A 230 18.98 -36.92 -17.82
CA VAL A 230 19.04 -35.48 -17.50
C VAL A 230 18.08 -35.15 -16.35
N TYR A 231 16.88 -35.71 -16.36
CA TYR A 231 15.91 -35.57 -15.28
C TYR A 231 16.43 -36.14 -13.95
N ASP A 232 16.97 -37.36 -13.95
CA ASP A 232 17.60 -37.99 -12.79
C ASP A 232 18.78 -37.18 -12.28
N HIS A 233 19.61 -36.62 -13.17
CA HIS A 233 20.74 -35.80 -12.76
C HIS A 233 20.31 -34.44 -12.19
N LEU A 234 19.33 -33.77 -12.81
CA LEU A 234 18.75 -32.51 -12.30
C LEU A 234 18.03 -32.71 -10.95
N THR A 235 17.49 -33.90 -10.71
CA THR A 235 16.83 -34.26 -9.44
C THR A 235 17.80 -34.79 -8.38
N ALA A 236 18.96 -35.33 -8.77
CA ALA A 236 19.96 -35.89 -7.85
C ALA A 236 21.08 -34.91 -7.46
N LEU A 237 21.39 -33.91 -8.30
CA LEU A 237 22.43 -32.91 -7.98
C LEU A 237 22.02 -32.03 -6.79
N LYS A 238 22.55 -32.37 -5.63
CA LYS A 238 22.39 -31.63 -4.38
C LYS A 238 23.74 -31.24 -3.81
N HIS A 239 23.87 -29.98 -3.41
CA HIS A 239 25.02 -29.54 -2.63
C HIS A 239 24.75 -29.76 -1.12
N PRO A 240 25.73 -30.22 -0.32
CA PRO A 240 25.55 -30.47 1.12
C PRO A 240 25.08 -29.24 1.90
N CYS A 241 25.49 -28.04 1.47
CA CYS A 241 25.12 -26.77 2.09
C CYS A 241 23.69 -26.30 1.73
N CYS A 242 22.99 -27.03 0.87
CA CYS A 242 21.62 -26.68 0.51
C CYS A 242 20.61 -27.36 1.46
N PRO A 243 19.70 -26.60 2.10
CA PRO A 243 18.80 -27.11 3.14
C PRO A 243 17.63 -27.96 2.61
N HIS A 244 17.47 -28.08 1.29
CA HIS A 244 16.35 -28.76 0.65
C HIS A 244 16.59 -30.27 0.46
N GLN A 245 15.50 -31.05 0.42
CA GLN A 245 15.56 -32.50 0.25
C GLN A 245 15.73 -32.94 -1.21
N LEU A 246 15.12 -32.21 -2.15
CA LEU A 246 15.19 -32.47 -3.60
C LEU A 246 16.52 -31.96 -4.20
N GLY A 247 16.87 -32.35 -5.43
CA GLY A 247 17.97 -31.72 -6.18
C GLY A 247 17.79 -30.22 -6.38
N CYS A 248 18.88 -29.47 -6.51
CA CYS A 248 18.85 -28.00 -6.57
C CYS A 248 18.00 -27.47 -7.74
N ALA A 249 18.09 -28.10 -8.91
CA ALA A 249 17.30 -27.69 -10.08
C ALA A 249 15.81 -27.98 -9.89
N ALA A 250 15.47 -29.18 -9.40
CA ALA A 250 14.09 -29.54 -9.07
C ALA A 250 13.50 -28.62 -7.99
N TYR A 251 14.28 -28.29 -6.97
CA TYR A 251 13.89 -27.34 -5.91
C TYR A 251 13.59 -25.94 -6.47
N ALA A 252 14.44 -25.43 -7.36
CA ALA A 252 14.24 -24.13 -7.98
C ALA A 252 13.01 -24.12 -8.90
N LEU A 253 12.86 -25.13 -9.76
CA LEU A 253 11.71 -25.25 -10.69
C LEU A 253 10.39 -25.38 -9.94
N LEU A 254 10.27 -26.33 -9.01
CA LEU A 254 9.06 -26.47 -8.18
C LEU A 254 8.83 -25.24 -7.31
N GLY A 255 9.92 -24.62 -6.86
CA GLY A 255 9.91 -23.35 -6.15
C GLY A 255 9.37 -22.18 -6.95
N GLY A 256 9.52 -22.17 -8.28
CA GLY A 256 8.91 -21.20 -9.17
C GLY A 256 7.46 -21.53 -9.56
N VAL A 257 7.16 -22.81 -9.81
CA VAL A 257 5.81 -23.25 -10.21
C VAL A 257 4.78 -23.02 -9.09
N LYS A 258 5.12 -23.31 -7.83
CA LYS A 258 4.18 -23.16 -6.70
C LYS A 258 3.68 -21.70 -6.54
N PRO A 259 4.55 -20.66 -6.45
CA PRO A 259 4.13 -19.27 -6.39
C PRO A 259 3.45 -18.78 -7.67
N PHE A 260 3.83 -19.32 -8.83
CA PHE A 260 3.15 -19.02 -10.08
C PHE A 260 1.66 -19.40 -10.01
N VAL A 261 1.37 -20.67 -9.68
CA VAL A 261 0.00 -21.16 -9.53
C VAL A 261 -0.74 -20.41 -8.42
N GLY A 262 -0.07 -20.16 -7.28
CA GLY A 262 -0.63 -19.38 -6.19
C GLY A 262 -1.01 -17.95 -6.59
N GLY A 263 -0.16 -17.27 -7.35
CA GLY A 263 -0.39 -15.91 -7.84
C GLY A 263 -1.55 -15.83 -8.83
N VAL A 264 -1.61 -16.74 -9.79
CA VAL A 264 -2.75 -16.84 -10.74
C VAL A 264 -4.05 -17.13 -9.98
N GLY A 265 -4.03 -18.11 -9.07
CA GLY A 265 -5.19 -18.49 -8.26
C GLY A 265 -5.73 -17.34 -7.42
N LEU A 266 -4.84 -16.56 -6.77
CA LEU A 266 -5.23 -15.38 -5.98
C LEU A 266 -5.92 -14.33 -6.84
N GLN A 267 -5.40 -14.06 -8.02
CA GLN A 267 -5.94 -13.01 -8.89
C GLN A 267 -7.28 -13.39 -9.51
N VAL A 268 -7.44 -14.66 -9.88
CA VAL A 268 -8.73 -15.21 -10.33
C VAL A 268 -9.75 -15.13 -9.19
N CYS A 269 -9.37 -15.54 -7.97
CA CYS A 269 -10.26 -15.46 -6.79
C CYS A 269 -10.73 -14.03 -6.52
N LEU A 270 -9.83 -13.04 -6.53
CA LEU A 270 -10.19 -11.62 -6.36
C LEU A 270 -11.16 -11.12 -7.44
N LYS A 271 -10.91 -11.47 -8.71
CA LYS A 271 -11.82 -11.09 -9.81
C LYS A 271 -13.20 -11.72 -9.69
N LEU A 272 -13.28 -12.94 -9.16
CA LEU A 272 -14.54 -13.62 -8.89
C LEU A 272 -15.30 -12.92 -7.75
N LEU A 273 -14.62 -12.62 -6.64
CA LEU A 273 -15.22 -11.93 -5.49
C LEU A 273 -15.75 -10.53 -5.84
N LEU A 274 -15.07 -9.80 -6.72
CA LEU A 274 -15.51 -8.47 -7.15
C LEU A 274 -16.64 -8.47 -8.18
N ASN A 275 -16.92 -9.61 -8.81
CA ASN A 275 -17.95 -9.76 -9.85
C ASN A 275 -19.02 -10.79 -9.48
N THR A 276 -19.31 -10.96 -8.18
CA THR A 276 -20.31 -11.92 -7.68
C THR A 276 -21.68 -11.76 -8.32
N SER A 277 -22.10 -10.53 -8.64
CA SER A 277 -23.36 -10.27 -9.35
C SER A 277 -23.40 -10.90 -10.74
N LYS A 278 -22.30 -10.88 -11.49
CA LYS A 278 -22.20 -11.49 -12.83
C LYS A 278 -22.07 -13.01 -12.78
N ILE A 279 -21.47 -13.54 -11.70
CA ILE A 279 -21.42 -14.99 -11.43
C ILE A 279 -22.83 -15.51 -11.20
N LEU A 280 -23.61 -14.81 -10.37
CA LEU A 280 -25.00 -15.19 -10.07
C LEU A 280 -25.89 -15.15 -11.32
N GLN A 281 -25.57 -14.26 -12.27
CA GLN A 281 -26.25 -14.16 -13.57
C GLN A 281 -25.73 -15.14 -14.64
N GLN A 282 -24.79 -16.05 -14.30
CA GLN A 282 -24.18 -17.05 -15.20
C GLN A 282 -23.55 -16.54 -16.51
N LYS A 283 -23.26 -15.24 -16.63
CA LYS A 283 -22.68 -14.63 -17.86
C LYS A 283 -21.15 -14.61 -17.89
N MET A 284 -20.48 -15.54 -17.19
CA MET A 284 -19.02 -15.51 -17.00
C MET A 284 -18.24 -16.28 -18.07
N GLN A 285 -17.30 -15.61 -18.73
CA GLN A 285 -16.36 -16.21 -19.68
C GLN A 285 -15.07 -16.65 -18.95
N TRP A 286 -15.08 -17.87 -18.41
CA TRP A 286 -14.02 -18.41 -17.54
C TRP A 286 -12.61 -18.39 -18.16
N ARG A 287 -12.49 -18.82 -19.43
CA ARG A 287 -11.18 -18.84 -20.13
C ARG A 287 -10.59 -17.45 -20.23
N GLN A 288 -11.38 -16.46 -20.60
CA GLN A 288 -10.91 -15.08 -20.71
C GLN A 288 -10.56 -14.48 -19.35
N GLN A 289 -11.28 -14.85 -18.28
CA GLN A 289 -11.01 -14.30 -16.95
C GLN A 289 -9.75 -14.88 -16.30
N ILE A 290 -9.46 -16.16 -16.54
CA ILE A 290 -8.25 -16.86 -16.05
C ILE A 290 -7.02 -16.49 -16.89
N PHE A 291 -7.12 -16.54 -18.22
CA PHE A 291 -6.01 -16.28 -19.14
C PHE A 291 -5.86 -14.80 -19.55
N ASN A 292 -6.53 -13.89 -18.84
CA ASN A 292 -6.28 -12.47 -19.03
C ASN A 292 -4.81 -12.15 -18.68
N LYS A 293 -4.13 -11.35 -19.51
CA LYS A 293 -2.77 -10.84 -19.24
C LYS A 293 -2.64 -10.32 -17.81
N GLY A 294 -3.65 -9.58 -17.33
CA GLY A 294 -3.68 -9.10 -15.95
C GLY A 294 -3.58 -10.24 -14.93
N SER A 295 -4.36 -11.32 -15.10
CA SER A 295 -4.43 -12.49 -14.19
C SER A 295 -3.13 -13.31 -14.15
N LEU A 296 -2.35 -13.29 -15.22
CA LEU A 296 -1.11 -14.06 -15.35
C LEU A 296 0.11 -13.27 -14.85
N GLN A 297 0.08 -11.93 -14.89
CA GLN A 297 1.21 -11.07 -14.51
C GLN A 297 1.70 -11.32 -13.08
N LEU A 298 0.79 -11.40 -12.10
CA LEU A 298 1.18 -11.66 -10.70
C LEU A 298 1.81 -13.04 -10.54
N GLY A 299 1.22 -14.07 -11.16
CA GLY A 299 1.77 -15.42 -11.16
C GLY A 299 3.16 -15.49 -11.79
N LEU A 300 3.32 -14.93 -12.99
CA LEU A 300 4.61 -14.86 -13.68
C LEU A 300 5.65 -14.14 -12.82
N ALA A 301 5.30 -13.01 -12.22
CA ALA A 301 6.21 -12.25 -11.37
C ALA A 301 6.68 -13.05 -10.14
N LEU A 302 5.75 -13.65 -9.38
CA LEU A 302 6.09 -14.42 -8.19
C LEU A 302 6.87 -15.70 -8.52
N GLY A 303 6.49 -16.37 -9.61
CA GLY A 303 7.14 -17.60 -10.06
C GLY A 303 8.57 -17.36 -10.54
N LEU A 304 8.78 -16.36 -11.40
CA LEU A 304 10.11 -15.99 -11.88
C LEU A 304 10.99 -15.45 -10.76
N PHE A 305 10.44 -14.62 -9.87
CA PHE A 305 11.16 -14.13 -8.69
C PHE A 305 11.69 -15.30 -7.84
N SER A 306 10.82 -16.24 -7.48
CA SER A 306 11.20 -17.40 -6.66
C SER A 306 12.20 -18.32 -7.37
N LEU A 307 11.99 -18.58 -8.66
CA LEU A 307 12.89 -19.41 -9.47
C LEU A 307 14.31 -18.82 -9.51
N LEU A 308 14.44 -17.56 -9.93
CA LEU A 308 15.72 -16.87 -10.06
C LEU A 308 16.42 -16.71 -8.72
N PHE A 309 15.67 -16.40 -7.66
CA PHE A 309 16.20 -16.31 -6.30
C PHE A 309 16.81 -17.65 -5.86
N LYS A 310 16.11 -18.77 -6.10
CA LYS A 310 16.57 -20.11 -5.69
C LYS A 310 17.76 -20.59 -6.51
N ILE A 311 17.75 -20.38 -7.83
CA ILE A 311 18.90 -20.68 -8.71
C ILE A 311 20.14 -19.93 -8.21
N THR A 312 20.01 -18.61 -8.00
CA THR A 312 21.13 -17.77 -7.53
C THR A 312 21.62 -18.21 -6.17
N SER A 313 20.71 -18.51 -5.24
CA SER A 313 21.08 -18.93 -3.88
C SER A 313 21.79 -20.28 -3.86
N CYS A 314 21.31 -21.25 -4.64
CA CYS A 314 21.98 -22.55 -4.77
C CYS A 314 23.35 -22.40 -5.45
N GLY A 315 23.45 -21.54 -6.48
CA GLY A 315 24.71 -21.23 -7.14
C GLY A 315 25.74 -20.60 -6.20
N LEU A 316 25.33 -19.67 -5.34
CA LEU A 316 26.19 -19.07 -4.31
C LEU A 316 26.64 -20.12 -3.27
N ARG A 317 25.72 -20.96 -2.78
CA ARG A 317 26.06 -22.06 -1.85
C ARG A 317 27.05 -23.06 -2.47
N HIS A 318 26.90 -23.36 -3.76
CA HIS A 318 27.81 -24.23 -4.49
C HIS A 318 29.19 -23.59 -4.70
N SER A 319 29.24 -22.29 -4.96
CA SER A 319 30.48 -21.56 -5.22
C SER A 319 31.30 -21.32 -3.96
N PHE A 320 30.63 -21.02 -2.83
CA PHE A 320 31.28 -20.66 -1.58
C PHE A 320 31.42 -21.82 -0.58
N GLY A 321 30.64 -22.89 -0.72
CA GLY A 321 30.75 -24.07 0.16
C GLY A 321 30.13 -23.89 1.56
N TYR A 322 29.32 -22.85 1.78
CA TYR A 322 28.57 -22.63 3.03
C TYR A 322 27.22 -21.96 2.73
N ASP A 323 26.35 -21.81 3.75
CA ASP A 323 25.13 -21.01 3.65
C ASP A 323 25.23 -19.74 4.52
N ASN A 324 24.77 -18.60 4.01
CA ASN A 324 24.81 -17.32 4.71
C ASN A 324 23.58 -16.47 4.34
N ALA A 325 23.02 -15.76 5.31
CA ALA A 325 21.89 -14.87 5.12
C ALA A 325 22.19 -13.75 4.11
N LEU A 326 23.46 -13.33 3.99
CA LEU A 326 23.91 -12.34 3.02
C LEU A 326 23.66 -12.76 1.56
N PHE A 327 23.58 -14.07 1.26
CA PHE A 327 23.22 -14.54 -0.07
C PHE A 327 21.79 -14.14 -0.47
N ALA A 328 20.94 -13.71 0.47
CA ALA A 328 19.64 -13.12 0.15
C ALA A 328 19.78 -11.84 -0.68
N ILE A 329 20.89 -11.10 -0.55
CA ILE A 329 21.09 -9.82 -1.24
C ILE A 329 21.23 -10.03 -2.76
N PRO A 330 22.28 -10.70 -3.28
CA PRO A 330 22.41 -10.96 -4.71
C PRO A 330 21.24 -11.77 -5.27
N SER A 331 20.75 -12.78 -4.53
CA SER A 331 19.60 -13.57 -4.97
C SER A 331 18.30 -12.79 -5.02
N GLY A 332 18.07 -11.86 -4.09
CA GLY A 332 16.91 -10.97 -4.06
C GLY A 332 16.93 -9.99 -5.24
N LEU A 333 18.09 -9.40 -5.51
CA LEU A 333 18.27 -8.47 -6.63
C LEU A 333 18.10 -9.16 -7.99
N ILE A 334 18.71 -10.33 -8.19
CA ILE A 334 18.55 -11.12 -9.42
C ILE A 334 17.12 -11.67 -9.53
N GLY A 335 16.53 -12.12 -8.42
CA GLY A 335 15.13 -12.52 -8.38
C GLY A 335 14.18 -11.39 -8.84
N SER A 336 14.51 -10.15 -8.50
CA SER A 336 13.66 -8.98 -8.77
C SER A 336 13.46 -8.70 -10.26
N PHE A 337 14.27 -9.26 -11.16
CA PHE A 337 13.98 -9.23 -12.60
C PHE A 337 12.63 -9.87 -12.95
N GLY A 338 12.22 -10.92 -12.23
CA GLY A 338 10.89 -11.51 -12.40
C GLY A 338 9.76 -10.52 -12.10
N LEU A 339 9.99 -9.56 -11.20
CA LEU A 339 8.99 -8.58 -10.78
C LEU A 339 8.71 -7.51 -11.85
N LEU A 340 9.50 -7.43 -12.92
CA LEU A 340 9.21 -6.60 -14.09
C LEU A 340 7.88 -6.97 -14.77
N HIS A 341 7.41 -8.21 -14.59
CA HIS A 341 6.10 -8.64 -15.09
C HIS A 341 4.91 -8.12 -14.27
N PHE A 342 5.14 -7.59 -13.07
CA PHE A 342 4.11 -7.01 -12.22
C PHE A 342 4.53 -5.66 -11.62
N PRO A 343 4.68 -4.62 -12.46
CA PRO A 343 5.13 -3.30 -12.00
C PRO A 343 3.97 -2.53 -11.35
N ASN A 344 3.75 -2.74 -10.05
CA ASN A 344 2.65 -2.11 -9.30
C ASN A 344 3.15 -1.15 -8.20
N THR A 345 2.85 0.14 -8.35
CA THR A 345 3.27 1.20 -7.41
C THR A 345 2.70 1.00 -6.01
N THR A 346 1.43 0.61 -5.88
CA THR A 346 0.80 0.42 -4.56
C THR A 346 1.46 -0.72 -3.79
N VAL A 347 1.74 -1.85 -4.45
CA VAL A 347 2.43 -3.00 -3.81
C VAL A 347 3.87 -2.65 -3.49
N SER A 348 4.55 -1.93 -4.40
CA SER A 348 5.93 -1.49 -4.21
C SER A 348 6.09 -0.58 -2.99
N LEU A 349 5.27 0.48 -2.88
CA LEU A 349 5.30 1.39 -1.73
C LEU A 349 4.94 0.66 -0.43
N TYR A 350 3.96 -0.24 -0.47
CA TYR A 350 3.59 -1.03 0.70
C TYR A 350 4.75 -1.90 1.19
N LEU A 351 5.43 -2.61 0.28
CA LEU A 351 6.60 -3.41 0.60
C LEU A 351 7.75 -2.55 1.11
N MET A 352 7.97 -1.38 0.53
CA MET A 352 8.97 -0.41 0.98
C MET A 352 8.71 0.02 2.41
N LEU A 353 7.52 0.55 2.72
CA LEU A 353 7.18 0.97 4.08
C LEU A 353 7.22 -0.18 5.08
N LYS A 354 6.81 -1.38 4.67
CA LYS A 354 6.92 -2.57 5.52
C LYS A 354 8.36 -2.98 5.77
N SER A 355 9.22 -2.96 4.76
CA SER A 355 10.63 -3.23 4.92
C SER A 355 11.30 -2.21 5.85
N LEU A 356 11.02 -0.91 5.66
CA LEU A 356 11.52 0.16 6.51
C LEU A 356 11.04 0.02 7.96
N GLN A 357 9.76 -0.29 8.17
CA GLN A 357 9.22 -0.55 9.51
C GLN A 357 9.96 -1.69 10.21
N LEU A 358 10.21 -2.80 9.51
CA LEU A 358 10.86 -3.98 10.09
C LEU A 358 12.35 -3.77 10.33
N LEU A 359 13.03 -3.06 9.43
CA LEU A 359 14.42 -2.64 9.60
C LEU A 359 14.56 -1.65 10.77
N TYR A 360 13.62 -0.72 10.94
CA TYR A 360 13.60 0.20 12.09
C TYR A 360 13.43 -0.58 13.40
N ASN A 361 12.46 -1.50 13.48
CA ASN A 361 12.27 -2.33 14.67
C ASN A 361 13.53 -3.15 15.01
N TRP A 362 14.21 -3.67 13.99
CA TRP A 362 15.49 -4.36 14.17
C TRP A 362 16.58 -3.41 14.70
N GLY A 363 16.71 -2.21 14.13
CA GLY A 363 17.65 -1.20 14.61
C GLY A 363 17.40 -0.72 16.04
N VAL A 364 16.13 -0.59 16.45
CA VAL A 364 15.76 -0.27 17.83
C VAL A 364 16.19 -1.38 18.78
N ALA A 365 15.95 -2.64 18.43
CA ALA A 365 16.34 -3.78 19.26
C ALA A 365 17.86 -3.94 19.39
N GLU A 366 18.63 -3.51 18.38
CA GLU A 366 20.09 -3.44 18.44
C GLU A 366 20.63 -2.19 19.14
N GLY A 367 19.76 -1.27 19.57
CA GLY A 367 20.16 0.01 20.17
C GLY A 367 20.83 0.99 19.21
N LYS A 368 20.71 0.78 17.89
CA LYS A 368 21.32 1.63 16.86
C LYS A 368 20.49 2.87 16.50
N VAL A 369 19.17 2.80 16.71
CA VAL A 369 18.26 3.93 16.49
C VAL A 369 17.35 4.11 17.71
N PRO A 370 16.99 5.36 18.06
CA PRO A 370 16.13 5.62 19.20
C PRO A 370 14.68 5.18 18.92
N GLU A 371 13.99 4.70 19.95
CA GLU A 371 12.55 4.46 19.88
C GLU A 371 11.79 5.78 19.96
N VAL A 372 11.14 6.16 18.85
CA VAL A 372 10.31 7.37 18.80
C VAL A 372 8.90 7.05 19.32
N PRO A 373 8.47 7.64 20.45
CA PRO A 373 7.17 7.38 21.01
C PRO A 373 6.08 7.96 20.09
N GLN A 374 4.97 7.24 19.95
CA GLN A 374 3.83 7.60 19.09
C GLN A 374 4.18 7.90 17.62
N PHE A 375 5.26 7.34 17.08
CA PHE A 375 5.67 7.53 15.68
C PHE A 375 4.53 7.28 14.68
N SER A 376 3.73 6.23 14.88
CA SER A 376 2.57 5.94 14.01
C SER A 376 1.53 7.07 13.99
N MET A 377 1.32 7.79 15.10
CA MET A 377 0.39 8.93 15.16
C MET A 377 0.93 10.13 14.40
N ALA A 378 2.21 10.47 14.61
CA ALA A 378 2.87 11.55 13.89
C ALA A 378 2.90 11.27 12.37
N MET A 379 3.26 10.04 11.98
CA MET A 379 3.27 9.61 10.58
C MET A 379 1.87 9.67 9.95
N TYR A 380 0.85 9.19 10.66
CA TYR A 380 -0.54 9.29 10.19
C TYR A 380 -0.96 10.76 10.04
N GLY A 381 -0.66 11.61 11.02
CA GLY A 381 -0.99 13.03 11.00
C GLY A 381 -0.34 13.76 9.82
N PHE A 382 0.96 13.56 9.61
CA PHE A 382 1.72 14.15 8.51
C PHE A 382 1.18 13.74 7.15
N PHE A 383 1.02 12.45 6.89
CA PHE A 383 0.55 12.01 5.57
C PHE A 383 -0.94 12.31 5.37
N THR A 384 -1.78 12.29 6.41
CA THR A 384 -3.17 12.77 6.26
C THR A 384 -3.19 14.26 5.94
N ALA A 385 -2.31 15.06 6.54
CA ALA A 385 -2.18 16.48 6.23
C ALA A 385 -1.78 16.73 4.77
N VAL A 386 -0.81 15.96 4.26
CA VAL A 386 -0.45 15.96 2.84
C VAL A 386 -1.67 15.64 1.98
N LEU A 387 -2.39 14.55 2.28
CA LEU A 387 -3.54 14.14 1.48
C LEU A 387 -4.69 15.15 1.51
N CYS A 388 -5.00 15.74 2.67
CA CYS A 388 -6.00 16.80 2.79
C CYS A 388 -5.58 18.04 2.00
N HIS A 389 -4.31 18.45 2.14
CA HIS A 389 -3.77 19.58 1.42
C HIS A 389 -3.83 19.39 -0.10
N SER A 390 -3.34 18.25 -0.59
CA SER A 390 -3.39 17.94 -2.02
C SER A 390 -4.82 17.75 -2.52
N THR A 391 -5.72 17.17 -1.74
CA THR A 391 -7.13 17.01 -2.15
C THR A 391 -7.80 18.35 -2.41
N VAL A 392 -7.44 19.38 -1.63
CA VAL A 392 -8.05 20.71 -1.74
C VAL A 392 -7.30 21.62 -2.69
N LEU A 393 -5.96 21.76 -2.56
CA LEU A 393 -5.19 22.75 -3.30
C LEU A 393 -4.48 22.21 -4.55
N GLU A 394 -4.22 20.90 -4.63
CA GLU A 394 -3.50 20.26 -5.73
C GLU A 394 -4.17 18.96 -6.17
N ALA A 395 -5.46 19.06 -6.53
CA ALA A 395 -6.34 17.90 -6.74
C ALA A 395 -5.81 16.89 -7.78
N GLN A 396 -5.00 17.33 -8.76
CA GLN A 396 -4.44 16.43 -9.78
C GLN A 396 -3.36 15.49 -9.24
N SER A 397 -2.69 15.87 -8.14
CA SER A 397 -1.69 15.01 -7.47
C SER A 397 -2.33 13.81 -6.77
N MET A 398 -3.64 13.87 -6.49
CA MET A 398 -4.36 12.80 -5.81
C MET A 398 -4.78 11.67 -6.75
N ARG A 399 -4.85 10.44 -6.21
CA ARG A 399 -5.39 9.30 -6.97
C ARG A 399 -6.89 9.53 -7.25
N PRO A 400 -7.38 9.38 -8.50
CA PRO A 400 -8.76 9.69 -8.86
C PRO A 400 -9.82 8.92 -8.04
N SER A 401 -9.55 7.65 -7.73
CA SER A 401 -10.44 6.83 -6.89
C SER A 401 -10.52 7.33 -5.45
N TYR A 402 -9.44 7.91 -4.93
CA TYR A 402 -9.37 8.44 -3.57
C TYR A 402 -10.07 9.80 -3.50
N PHE A 403 -9.85 10.68 -4.48
CA PHE A 403 -10.61 11.93 -4.60
C PHE A 403 -12.12 11.67 -4.67
N LYS A 404 -12.55 10.74 -5.55
CA LYS A 404 -13.96 10.33 -5.65
C LYS A 404 -14.51 9.77 -4.35
N PHE A 405 -13.70 9.02 -3.61
CA PHE A 405 -14.09 8.51 -2.30
C PHE A 405 -14.33 9.65 -1.30
N ILE A 406 -13.42 10.62 -1.17
CA ILE A 406 -13.59 11.76 -0.26
C ILE A 406 -14.80 12.61 -0.67
N GLU A 407 -14.95 12.90 -1.97
CA GLU A 407 -16.09 13.68 -2.47
C GLU A 407 -17.43 13.03 -2.10
N ASN A 408 -17.55 11.71 -2.27
CA ASN A 408 -18.76 10.98 -1.93
C ASN A 408 -19.06 10.98 -0.42
N ILE A 409 -18.06 10.71 0.44
CA ILE A 409 -18.30 10.66 1.89
C ILE A 409 -18.49 12.06 2.48
N SER A 410 -17.92 13.10 1.86
CA SER A 410 -18.09 14.49 2.29
C SER A 410 -19.43 15.10 1.86
N GLY A 411 -20.29 14.35 1.17
CA GLY A 411 -21.59 14.84 0.69
C GLY A 411 -21.48 15.87 -0.43
N GLY A 412 -20.40 15.80 -1.24
CA GLY A 412 -20.16 16.70 -2.37
C GLY A 412 -19.46 18.01 -2.00
N ARG A 413 -18.83 18.12 -0.82
CA ARG A 413 -18.30 19.41 -0.36
C ARG A 413 -17.04 19.85 -1.09
N LEU A 414 -16.18 18.92 -1.55
CA LEU A 414 -14.92 19.31 -2.18
C LEU A 414 -15.17 20.05 -3.50
N SER A 415 -16.16 19.63 -4.28
CA SER A 415 -16.55 20.33 -5.52
C SER A 415 -17.13 21.72 -5.30
N ARG A 416 -17.45 22.08 -4.05
CA ARG A 416 -18.06 23.36 -3.67
C ARG A 416 -17.11 24.31 -2.96
N PHE A 417 -15.86 23.90 -2.71
CA PHE A 417 -14.87 24.82 -2.16
C PHE A 417 -14.52 25.89 -3.19
N ASN A 418 -14.43 27.14 -2.74
CA ASN A 418 -13.95 28.23 -3.58
C ASN A 418 -12.42 28.30 -3.46
N LEU A 419 -11.73 27.84 -4.50
CA LEU A 419 -10.28 27.77 -4.52
C LEU A 419 -9.63 28.93 -5.27
N LYS A 420 -10.45 29.77 -5.93
CA LYS A 420 -9.99 30.97 -6.65
C LYS A 420 -9.07 31.89 -5.82
N PRO A 421 -9.31 32.11 -4.50
CA PRO A 421 -8.41 32.91 -3.69
C PRO A 421 -6.97 32.35 -3.63
N PHE A 422 -6.79 31.03 -3.76
CA PHE A 422 -5.49 30.37 -3.66
C PHE A 422 -4.71 30.30 -4.97
N GLU A 423 -5.27 30.80 -6.07
CA GLU A 423 -4.57 30.97 -7.35
C GLU A 423 -3.29 31.81 -7.19
N ALA A 424 -3.26 32.67 -6.18
CA ALA A 424 -2.11 33.43 -5.74
C ALA A 424 -0.84 32.60 -5.49
N PHE A 425 -1.00 31.35 -5.05
CA PHE A 425 0.12 30.47 -4.75
C PHE A 425 0.71 29.80 -6.00
N GLY A 426 0.18 30.08 -7.19
CA GLY A 426 0.71 29.60 -8.46
C GLY A 426 0.48 28.11 -8.73
N VAL A 427 -0.33 27.45 -7.92
CA VAL A 427 -0.65 26.01 -8.05
C VAL A 427 -1.93 25.74 -8.86
N LYS A 428 -2.66 26.77 -9.31
CA LYS A 428 -3.89 26.63 -10.11
C LYS A 428 -4.96 25.74 -9.46
N SER A 429 -5.21 25.95 -8.17
CA SER A 429 -6.07 25.07 -7.36
C SER A 429 -7.48 24.91 -7.92
N GLN A 430 -8.11 25.98 -8.42
CA GLN A 430 -9.46 25.90 -8.98
C GLN A 430 -9.47 25.10 -10.29
N ASP A 431 -8.56 25.41 -11.21
CA ASP A 431 -8.44 24.70 -12.49
C ASP A 431 -8.15 23.20 -12.28
N GLN A 432 -7.31 22.88 -11.29
CA GLN A 432 -7.01 21.51 -10.92
C GLN A 432 -8.27 20.78 -10.41
N ALA A 433 -9.04 21.39 -9.52
CA ALA A 433 -10.27 20.82 -9.00
C ALA A 433 -11.30 20.60 -10.12
N ASP A 434 -11.53 21.61 -10.95
CA ASP A 434 -12.49 21.58 -12.07
C ASP A 434 -12.11 20.48 -13.07
N TYR A 435 -10.83 20.32 -13.38
CA TYR A 435 -10.33 19.23 -14.22
C TYR A 435 -10.64 17.86 -13.63
N VAL A 436 -10.39 17.66 -12.33
CA VAL A 436 -10.62 16.37 -11.65
C VAL A 436 -12.12 16.07 -11.56
N ILE A 437 -12.95 17.06 -11.23
CA ILE A 437 -14.41 16.95 -11.16
C ILE A 437 -14.97 16.51 -12.53
N LYS A 438 -14.56 17.20 -13.60
CA LYS A 438 -14.94 16.87 -14.97
C LYS A 438 -14.47 15.48 -15.38
N LYS A 439 -13.20 15.14 -15.12
CA LYS A 439 -12.61 13.84 -15.44
C LYS A 439 -13.30 12.67 -14.75
N LEU A 440 -13.78 12.87 -13.52
CA LEU A 440 -14.45 11.85 -12.72
C LEU A 440 -15.96 11.75 -12.97
N GLY A 441 -16.52 12.64 -13.78
CA GLY A 441 -17.96 12.73 -14.03
C GLY A 441 -18.75 13.06 -12.77
N ILE A 442 -18.22 13.90 -11.89
CA ILE A 442 -18.90 14.34 -10.67
C ILE A 442 -19.95 15.37 -11.10
N VAL A 443 -21.23 15.00 -10.98
CA VAL A 443 -22.37 15.87 -11.32
C VAL A 443 -22.94 16.50 -10.05
N MET A 444 -23.03 17.82 -10.03
CA MET A 444 -23.63 18.56 -8.91
C MET A 444 -25.15 18.58 -9.10
N THR A 445 -25.86 17.68 -8.40
CA THR A 445 -27.33 17.56 -8.50
C THR A 445 -28.08 18.70 -7.81
N SER A 446 -27.44 19.42 -6.91
CA SER A 446 -28.01 20.52 -6.12
C SER A 446 -26.96 21.61 -5.89
N ALA A 447 -27.38 22.85 -5.66
CA ALA A 447 -26.45 23.93 -5.27
C ALA A 447 -25.76 23.61 -3.92
N ASN A 448 -26.53 23.10 -2.96
CA ASN A 448 -26.04 22.77 -1.62
C ASN A 448 -25.51 21.33 -1.51
N PRO A 449 -24.52 21.06 -0.64
CA PRO A 449 -24.10 19.70 -0.34
C PRO A 449 -25.17 18.94 0.48
N LEU A 450 -24.98 17.63 0.66
CA LEU A 450 -25.82 16.87 1.59
C LEU A 450 -25.69 17.41 3.02
N PHE A 451 -26.81 17.51 3.74
CA PHE A 451 -26.88 18.08 5.10
C PHE A 451 -26.17 19.45 5.20
N PRO A 452 -26.59 20.47 4.44
CA PRO A 452 -25.85 21.73 4.35
C PRO A 452 -25.87 22.55 5.65
N LEU A 453 -26.93 22.40 6.46
CA LEU A 453 -27.20 23.23 7.65
C LEU A 453 -26.97 24.72 7.35
N ALA A 454 -27.74 25.24 6.39
CA ALA A 454 -27.73 26.65 6.04
C ALA A 454 -28.44 27.44 7.16
N VAL A 455 -27.69 28.33 7.81
CA VAL A 455 -28.19 29.30 8.80
C VAL A 455 -27.69 30.67 8.39
#